data_AF-A0A1C7N941-F1
#
_entry.id   AF-A0A1C7N941-F1
#
_cell.length_a   1.000
_cell.length_b   1.000
_cell.length_c   1.000
_cell.angle_alpha   90.00
_cell.angle_beta   90.00
_cell.angle_gamma   90.00
#
_symmetry.space_group_name_H-M   'P 1'
#
loop_
_entity.id
_entity.type
_entity.pdbx_description
1 polymer ?
#
loop_
_entity_poly.entity_id
_entity_poly.type
_entity_poly.pdbx_seq_one_letter_code
_entity_poly.pdbx_strand_id
1 'polypeptide(L)'
;MASLLPTSYTSTSPSFHYDAHRSRRQGPLLKRLFRFPHMDFELAFWQLGYLLISPRRVYRNIYYHKQTKNQWARDDPAFLVLLVCFLTLSALAWGWTYQLTIGGILQLMVTMVAVDLFLVGFVIATITWFISNHFLTQPIHHYAVAQKVEWAYALDVHWNASLPVLLILNILQLLFLPLLLKNYWASLLIGNIMYGIALIWYLFGTFLGFSGKCPLYHITT
;
A
#
# COMPACT_ATOMS: atom_id res chain seq x y z
N MET A 1 -5.93 -63.76 -48.66
CA MET A 1 -5.12 -62.69 -49.26
C MET A 1 -4.86 -61.61 -48.21
N ALA A 2 -3.57 -61.35 -47.98
CA ALA A 2 -2.94 -60.21 -47.31
C ALA A 2 -3.48 -59.71 -45.95
N SER A 3 -2.82 -60.18 -44.90
CA SER A 3 -2.52 -59.40 -43.70
C SER A 3 -1.61 -58.21 -44.03
N LEU A 4 -2.00 -56.98 -43.72
CA LEU A 4 -1.09 -55.83 -43.63
C LEU A 4 -1.60 -54.86 -42.56
N LEU A 5 -1.04 -54.94 -41.36
CA LEU A 5 -0.80 -53.74 -40.54
C LEU A 5 0.49 -53.10 -41.03
N PRO A 6 0.58 -51.77 -41.01
CA PRO A 6 1.61 -51.15 -40.18
C PRO A 6 1.07 -49.90 -39.46
N THR A 7 1.13 -49.88 -38.13
CA THR A 7 2.13 -49.18 -37.28
C THR A 7 1.83 -47.71 -37.00
N SER A 8 1.85 -47.43 -35.69
CA SER A 8 2.27 -46.17 -35.04
C SER A 8 1.52 -44.90 -35.40
N TYR A 9 0.44 -44.65 -34.67
CA TYR A 9 0.02 -43.27 -34.38
C TYR A 9 1.04 -42.69 -33.40
N THR A 10 2.08 -42.03 -33.90
CA THR A 10 2.78 -40.99 -33.13
C THR A 10 1.77 -39.87 -32.88
N SER A 11 1.07 -39.95 -31.75
CA SER A 11 0.41 -38.78 -31.19
C SER A 11 1.52 -37.87 -30.66
N THR A 12 1.99 -36.99 -31.53
CA THR A 12 2.76 -35.80 -31.17
C THR A 12 1.98 -35.12 -30.05
N SER A 13 2.47 -35.24 -28.82
CA SER A 13 1.95 -34.47 -27.71
C SER A 13 2.04 -33.00 -28.14
N PRO A 14 0.96 -32.22 -28.16
CA PRO A 14 1.12 -30.79 -28.32
C PRO A 14 1.91 -30.35 -27.10
N SER A 15 3.18 -30.02 -27.31
CA SER A 15 3.96 -29.25 -26.36
C SER A 15 3.21 -27.93 -26.22
N PHE A 16 2.31 -27.88 -25.23
CA PHE A 16 1.75 -26.66 -24.70
C PHE A 16 2.94 -25.85 -24.23
N HIS A 17 3.46 -25.02 -25.14
CA HIS A 17 4.23 -23.86 -24.76
C HIS A 17 3.30 -23.08 -23.84
N TYR A 18 3.56 -23.18 -22.53
CA TYR A 18 3.10 -22.21 -21.57
C TYR A 18 3.70 -20.89 -22.05
N ASP A 19 2.96 -20.18 -22.90
CA ASP A 19 3.23 -18.80 -23.23
C ASP A 19 3.32 -18.09 -21.89
N ALA A 20 4.57 -17.77 -21.52
CA ALA A 20 4.86 -17.00 -20.34
C ALA A 20 4.00 -15.76 -20.44
N HIS A 21 2.99 -15.66 -19.56
CA HIS A 21 2.14 -14.50 -19.45
C HIS A 21 3.06 -13.29 -19.44
N ARG A 22 3.06 -12.54 -20.55
CA ARG A 22 3.75 -11.27 -20.67
C ARG A 22 3.26 -10.45 -19.49
N SER A 23 4.08 -10.34 -18.45
CA SER A 23 3.93 -9.32 -17.44
C SER A 23 3.86 -8.03 -18.23
N ARG A 24 2.68 -7.44 -18.33
CA ARG A 24 2.48 -6.14 -18.96
C ARG A 24 3.38 -5.20 -18.17
N ARG A 25 4.60 -4.97 -18.67
CA ARG A 25 5.58 -4.07 -18.06
C ARG A 25 4.92 -2.70 -18.11
N GLN A 26 4.24 -2.36 -17.02
CA GLN A 26 3.64 -1.07 -16.85
C GLN A 26 4.79 -0.06 -16.86
N GLY A 27 4.65 0.99 -17.68
CA GLY A 27 5.61 2.08 -17.70
C GLY A 27 5.79 2.66 -16.29
N PRO A 28 6.94 3.29 -15.99
CA PRO A 28 7.26 3.76 -14.65
C PRO A 28 6.16 4.66 -14.09
N LEU A 29 5.79 4.42 -12.82
CA LEU A 29 4.77 5.14 -12.04
C LEU A 29 4.91 6.67 -12.14
N LEU A 30 6.16 7.14 -12.32
CA LEU A 30 6.53 8.53 -12.58
C LEU A 30 5.90 9.13 -13.86
N LYS A 31 5.80 8.38 -14.97
CA LYS A 31 5.16 8.89 -16.20
C LYS A 31 3.65 9.07 -16.06
N ARG A 32 3.03 8.43 -15.06
CA ARG A 32 1.59 8.53 -14.79
C ARG A 32 1.27 9.68 -13.84
N LEU A 33 2.19 10.02 -12.92
CA LEU A 33 2.06 11.15 -11.99
C LEU A 33 1.86 12.50 -12.71
N PHE A 34 2.44 12.67 -13.90
CA PHE A 34 2.36 13.91 -14.69
C PHE A 34 1.12 14.02 -15.60
N ARG A 35 0.20 13.04 -15.60
CA ARG A 35 -1.09 13.13 -16.32
C ARG A 35 -2.21 13.62 -15.39
N PHE A 36 -2.16 14.91 -15.07
CA PHE A 36 -3.12 15.61 -14.20
C PHE A 36 -4.60 15.67 -14.66
N PRO A 37 -4.98 15.69 -15.96
CA PRO A 37 -6.36 16.04 -16.33
C PRO A 37 -7.43 14.97 -16.09
N HIS A 38 -7.06 13.73 -15.74
CA HIS A 38 -8.00 12.62 -15.53
C HIS A 38 -7.67 11.86 -14.24
N MET A 39 -7.41 12.58 -13.14
CA MET A 39 -7.18 11.97 -11.84
C MET A 39 -8.48 11.93 -11.03
N ASP A 40 -8.92 10.73 -10.64
CA ASP A 40 -10.15 10.50 -9.88
C ASP A 40 -10.01 10.91 -8.40
N PHE A 41 -9.98 12.23 -8.15
CA PHE A 41 -9.80 12.80 -6.81
C PHE A 41 -10.95 12.47 -5.85
N GLU A 42 -12.19 12.39 -6.34
CA GLU A 42 -13.35 12.06 -5.54
C GLU A 42 -13.22 10.65 -4.93
N LEU A 43 -12.88 9.67 -5.76
CA LEU A 43 -12.64 8.30 -5.32
C LEU A 43 -11.48 8.25 -4.32
N ALA A 44 -10.39 8.97 -4.59
CA ALA A 44 -9.23 9.01 -3.71
C ALA A 44 -9.56 9.62 -2.34
N PHE A 45 -10.40 10.66 -2.29
CA PHE A 45 -10.84 11.29 -1.04
C PHE A 45 -11.75 10.37 -0.22
N TRP A 46 -12.71 9.70 -0.87
CA TRP A 46 -13.52 8.67 -0.20
C TRP A 46 -12.67 7.54 0.34
N GLN A 47 -11.67 7.11 -0.43
CA GLN A 47 -10.75 6.09 0.00
C GLN A 47 -9.97 6.54 1.25
N LEU A 48 -9.47 7.77 1.25
CA LEU A 48 -8.77 8.39 2.39
C LEU A 48 -9.66 8.37 3.65
N GLY A 49 -10.92 8.81 3.53
CA GLY A 49 -11.88 8.81 4.63
C GLY A 49 -12.24 7.41 5.13
N TYR A 50 -12.44 6.45 4.22
CA TYR A 50 -12.69 5.08 4.61
C TYR A 50 -11.49 4.40 5.26
N LEU A 51 -10.27 4.78 4.93
CA LEU A 51 -9.08 4.27 5.60
C LEU A 51 -9.04 4.65 7.09
N LEU A 52 -9.60 5.79 7.47
CA LEU A 52 -9.67 6.26 8.86
C LEU A 52 -10.82 5.63 9.64
N ILE A 53 -11.99 5.51 9.00
CA ILE A 53 -13.22 5.05 9.69
C ILE A 53 -13.38 3.53 9.59
N SER A 54 -13.09 2.96 8.43
CA SER A 54 -13.43 1.58 8.10
C SER A 54 -12.46 0.98 7.07
N PRO A 55 -11.17 0.77 7.42
CA PRO A 55 -10.14 0.32 6.47
C PRO A 55 -10.50 -1.01 5.79
N ARG A 56 -11.28 -1.86 6.45
CA ARG A 56 -11.81 -3.11 5.88
C ARG A 56 -12.57 -2.90 4.57
N ARG A 57 -13.31 -1.79 4.43
CA ARG A 57 -14.07 -1.49 3.20
C ARG A 57 -13.14 -1.23 2.02
N VAL A 58 -12.04 -0.51 2.25
CA VAL A 58 -11.05 -0.20 1.21
C VAL A 58 -10.39 -1.47 0.71
N TYR A 59 -9.94 -2.33 1.62
CA TYR A 59 -9.30 -3.60 1.24
C TYR A 59 -10.25 -4.58 0.56
N ARG A 60 -11.54 -4.57 0.91
CA ARG A 60 -12.57 -5.32 0.19
C ARG A 60 -12.73 -4.83 -1.25
N ASN A 61 -12.72 -3.52 -1.48
CA ASN A 61 -12.80 -2.95 -2.84
C ASN A 61 -11.58 -3.32 -3.68
N ILE A 62 -10.38 -3.32 -3.08
CA ILE A 62 -9.13 -3.77 -3.72
C ILE A 62 -9.23 -5.25 -4.12
N TYR A 63 -9.80 -6.10 -3.26
CA TYR A 63 -10.03 -7.50 -3.57
C TYR A 63 -10.95 -7.68 -4.79
N TYR A 64 -12.06 -6.94 -4.86
CA TYR A 64 -12.95 -6.98 -6.03
C TYR A 64 -12.30 -6.41 -7.30
N HIS A 65 -11.46 -5.39 -7.16
CA HIS A 65 -10.66 -4.86 -8.26
C HIS A 65 -9.70 -5.92 -8.82
N LYS A 66 -9.10 -6.73 -7.95
CA LYS A 66 -8.26 -7.84 -8.38
C LYS A 66 -9.05 -8.86 -9.20
N GLN A 67 -10.27 -9.21 -8.80
CA GLN A 67 -11.09 -10.18 -9.54
C GLN A 67 -11.45 -9.69 -10.95
N THR A 68 -11.66 -8.39 -11.13
CA THR A 68 -12.09 -7.79 -12.40
C THR A 68 -10.93 -7.43 -13.33
N LYS A 69 -9.80 -6.95 -12.81
CA LYS A 69 -8.64 -6.50 -13.61
C LYS A 69 -7.39 -7.38 -13.48
N ASN A 70 -7.44 -8.41 -12.64
CA ASN A 70 -6.33 -9.33 -12.35
C ASN A 70 -5.00 -8.64 -11.99
N GLN A 71 -5.05 -7.47 -11.35
CA GLN A 71 -3.89 -6.75 -10.83
C GLN A 71 -4.15 -6.25 -9.41
N TRP A 72 -3.11 -6.23 -8.57
CA TRP A 72 -3.23 -5.76 -7.19
C TRP A 72 -2.84 -4.30 -7.03
N ALA A 73 -1.81 -3.85 -7.75
CA ALA A 73 -1.34 -2.47 -7.69
C ALA A 73 -2.41 -1.49 -8.19
N ARG A 74 -2.49 -0.33 -7.53
CA ARG A 74 -3.36 0.76 -7.95
C ARG A 74 -2.74 1.48 -9.15
N ASP A 75 -3.57 1.79 -10.15
CA ASP A 75 -3.14 2.52 -11.35
C ASP A 75 -3.26 4.05 -11.21
N ASP A 76 -3.99 4.54 -10.21
CA ASP A 76 -4.39 5.96 -10.09
C ASP A 76 -3.44 6.76 -9.17
N PRO A 77 -2.76 7.80 -9.70
CA PRO A 77 -1.82 8.60 -8.92
C PRO A 77 -2.50 9.55 -7.91
N ALA A 78 -3.83 9.65 -7.91
CA ALA A 78 -4.59 10.64 -7.14
C ALA A 78 -4.39 10.50 -5.63
N PHE A 79 -4.36 9.27 -5.13
CA PHE A 79 -4.15 8.99 -3.71
C PHE A 79 -2.77 9.47 -3.22
N LEU A 80 -1.72 9.20 -4.00
CA LEU A 80 -0.35 9.63 -3.67
C LEU A 80 -0.26 11.16 -3.66
N VAL A 81 -0.84 11.82 -4.67
CA VAL A 81 -0.84 13.30 -4.73
C VAL A 81 -1.54 13.91 -3.52
N LEU A 82 -2.68 13.36 -3.09
CA LEU A 82 -3.35 13.80 -1.86
C LEU A 82 -2.47 13.58 -0.62
N LEU A 83 -1.80 12.43 -0.52
CA LEU A 83 -0.91 12.12 0.60
C LEU A 83 0.29 13.09 0.68
N VAL A 84 0.91 13.39 -0.46
CA VAL A 84 1.97 14.41 -0.57
C VAL A 84 1.44 15.78 -0.16
N CYS A 85 0.24 16.16 -0.63
CA CYS A 85 -0.39 17.42 -0.26
C CYS A 85 -0.59 17.52 1.26
N PHE A 86 -1.19 16.51 1.90
CA PHE A 86 -1.37 16.49 3.36
C PHE A 86 -0.03 16.56 4.12
N LEU A 87 0.98 15.84 3.65
CA LEU A 87 2.29 15.85 4.28
C LEU A 87 2.99 17.21 4.17
N THR A 88 2.93 17.84 3.00
CA THR A 88 3.49 19.19 2.80
C THR A 88 2.77 20.26 3.62
N LEU A 89 1.44 20.22 3.71
CA LEU A 89 0.68 21.12 4.57
C LEU A 89 1.03 20.92 6.05
N SER A 90 1.25 19.68 6.46
CA SER A 90 1.68 19.41 7.82
C SER A 90 3.12 19.89 8.09
N ALA A 91 4.04 19.68 7.17
CA ALA A 91 5.41 20.20 7.26
C ALA A 91 5.42 21.74 7.40
N LEU A 92 4.53 22.45 6.69
CA LEU A 92 4.35 23.90 6.85
C LEU A 92 3.89 24.24 8.27
N ALA A 93 2.91 23.50 8.80
CA ALA A 93 2.39 23.73 10.15
C ALA A 93 3.46 23.49 11.22
N TRP A 94 4.21 22.38 11.13
CA TRP A 94 5.36 22.12 12.02
C TRP A 94 6.44 23.19 11.89
N GLY A 95 6.81 23.55 10.66
CA GLY A 95 7.79 24.60 10.41
C GLY A 95 7.39 25.95 11.01
N TRP A 96 6.10 26.30 10.92
CA TRP A 96 5.53 27.50 11.54
C TRP A 96 5.58 27.44 13.07
N THR A 97 5.15 26.32 13.66
CA THR A 97 5.10 26.16 15.11
C THR A 97 6.48 26.24 15.77
N TYR A 98 7.51 25.69 15.13
CA TYR A 98 8.89 25.76 15.62
C TYR A 98 9.65 27.00 15.16
N GLN A 99 8.98 27.96 14.50
CA GLN A 99 9.57 29.21 14.01
C GLN A 99 10.84 28.98 13.19
N LEU A 100 10.83 27.97 12.33
CA LEU A 100 11.96 27.67 11.45
C LEU A 100 12.15 28.77 10.40
N THR A 101 13.39 28.96 9.94
CA THR A 101 13.66 29.82 8.78
C THR A 101 13.00 29.26 7.53
N ILE A 102 12.78 30.10 6.50
CA ILE A 102 12.20 29.66 5.22
C ILE A 102 12.98 28.47 4.64
N GLY A 103 14.32 28.51 4.72
CA GLY A 103 15.18 27.39 4.31
C GLY A 103 14.95 26.13 5.14
N GLY A 104 14.79 26.27 6.46
CA GLY A 104 14.47 25.16 7.36
C GLY A 104 13.10 24.53 7.06
N ILE A 105 12.09 25.34 6.74
CA ILE A 105 10.77 24.87 6.34
C ILE A 105 10.85 24.09 5.03
N LEU A 106 11.56 24.61 4.02
CA LEU A 106 11.78 23.91 2.75
C LEU A 106 12.53 22.58 2.96
N GLN A 107 13.58 22.58 3.79
CA GLN A 107 14.30 21.35 4.13
C GLN A 107 13.39 20.35 4.83
N LEU A 108 12.53 20.79 5.75
CA LEU A 108 11.56 19.94 6.44
C LEU A 108 10.54 19.33 5.45
N MET A 109 9.98 20.14 4.54
CA MET A 109 9.06 19.65 3.51
C MET A 109 9.71 18.58 2.63
N VAL A 110 10.93 18.83 2.15
CA VAL A 110 11.67 17.88 1.33
C VAL A 110 12.00 16.62 2.12
N THR A 111 12.41 16.76 3.39
CA THR A 111 12.75 15.61 4.24
C THR A 111 11.52 14.75 4.49
N MET A 112 10.39 15.33 4.89
CA MET A 112 9.15 14.59 5.13
C MET A 112 8.68 13.86 3.86
N VAL A 113 8.67 14.53 2.70
CA VAL A 113 8.22 13.88 1.46
C VAL A 113 9.23 12.86 0.94
N ALA A 114 10.50 13.22 0.81
CA ALA A 114 11.50 12.35 0.21
C ALA A 114 11.93 11.21 1.13
N VAL A 115 12.12 11.48 2.42
CA VAL A 115 12.58 10.49 3.39
C VAL A 115 11.38 9.72 3.95
N ASP A 116 10.45 10.40 4.62
CA ASP A 116 9.42 9.69 5.40
C ASP A 116 8.37 9.02 4.51
N LEU A 117 7.98 9.65 3.39
CA LEU A 117 7.01 9.06 2.48
C LEU A 117 7.64 8.11 1.44
N PHE A 118 8.70 8.56 0.76
CA PHE A 118 9.32 7.76 -0.29
C PHE A 118 10.36 6.79 0.27
N LEU A 119 11.48 7.25 0.84
CA LEU A 119 12.58 6.36 1.24
C LEU A 119 12.11 5.27 2.21
N VAL A 120 11.46 5.65 3.31
CA VAL A 120 10.91 4.71 4.29
C VAL A 120 9.88 3.79 3.64
N GLY A 121 9.04 4.32 2.75
CA GLY A 121 8.07 3.53 2.01
C GLY A 121 8.69 2.49 1.08
N PHE A 122 9.75 2.84 0.34
CA PHE A 122 10.50 1.90 -0.49
C PHE A 122 11.12 0.79 0.37
N VAL A 123 11.77 1.16 1.48
CA VAL A 123 12.38 0.19 2.41
C VAL A 123 11.33 -0.76 2.97
N ILE A 124 10.25 -0.26 3.55
CA ILE A 124 9.22 -1.11 4.15
C ILE A 124 8.50 -1.95 3.09
N ALA A 125 8.22 -1.40 1.91
CA ALA A 125 7.62 -2.15 0.80
C ALA A 125 8.52 -3.31 0.37
N THR A 126 9.83 -3.10 0.24
CA THR A 126 10.76 -4.20 -0.10
C THR A 126 10.79 -5.30 0.96
N ILE A 127 10.83 -4.93 2.24
CA ILE A 127 10.83 -5.89 3.36
C ILE A 127 9.52 -6.69 3.38
N THR A 128 8.38 -6.00 3.36
CA THR A 128 7.06 -6.66 3.42
C THR A 128 6.74 -7.47 2.17
N TRP A 129 7.18 -7.03 0.99
CA TRP A 129 7.13 -7.81 -0.25
C TRP A 129 7.97 -9.08 -0.17
N PHE A 130 9.19 -8.99 0.37
CA PHE A 130 10.07 -10.14 0.55
C PHE A 130 9.46 -11.14 1.54
N ILE A 131 9.05 -10.67 2.72
CA ILE A 131 8.43 -11.50 3.76
C ILE A 131 7.16 -12.17 3.23
N SER A 132 6.28 -11.42 2.56
CA SER A 132 5.01 -11.98 2.08
C SER A 132 5.20 -13.06 1.02
N ASN A 133 6.09 -12.86 0.05
CA ASN A 133 6.33 -13.88 -0.98
C ASN A 133 7.10 -15.10 -0.45
N HIS A 134 7.94 -14.92 0.58
CA HIS A 134 8.70 -16.02 1.15
C HIS A 134 7.89 -16.85 2.16
N PHE A 135 7.12 -16.20 3.03
CA PHE A 135 6.44 -16.86 4.16
C PHE A 135 4.92 -16.98 4.00
N LEU A 136 4.26 -16.11 3.22
CA LEU A 136 2.78 -16.07 3.13
C LEU A 136 2.24 -16.72 1.83
N THR A 137 3.10 -17.32 1.01
CA THR A 137 2.68 -18.06 -0.18
C THR A 137 2.05 -19.39 0.23
N GLN A 138 0.74 -19.51 0.09
CA GLN A 138 0.02 -20.76 0.40
C GLN A 138 0.36 -21.85 -0.62
N PRO A 139 0.55 -23.11 -0.18
CA PRO A 139 0.70 -24.23 -1.09
C PRO A 139 -0.55 -24.40 -1.94
N ILE A 140 -0.34 -24.79 -3.20
CA ILE A 140 -1.37 -24.92 -4.24
C ILE A 140 -2.47 -25.88 -3.76
N HIS A 141 -3.68 -25.36 -3.47
CA HIS A 141 -4.87 -26.20 -3.60
C HIS A 141 -5.11 -26.42 -5.10
N HIS A 142 -5.55 -27.62 -5.49
CA HIS A 142 -5.63 -28.06 -6.90
C HIS A 142 -6.42 -27.15 -7.86
N TYR A 143 -7.12 -26.14 -7.34
CA TYR A 143 -7.87 -25.12 -8.10
C TYR A 143 -7.37 -23.68 -7.90
N ALA A 144 -6.34 -23.45 -7.08
CA ALA A 144 -5.83 -22.11 -6.75
C ALA A 144 -4.50 -21.83 -7.47
N VAL A 145 -4.49 -20.81 -8.32
CA VAL A 145 -3.27 -20.33 -8.99
C VAL A 145 -2.34 -19.70 -7.96
N ALA A 146 -1.07 -20.13 -7.93
CA ALA A 146 -0.05 -19.56 -7.06
C ALA A 146 0.11 -18.06 -7.33
N GLN A 147 -0.34 -17.23 -6.40
CA GLN A 147 -0.39 -15.79 -6.58
C GLN A 147 0.71 -15.10 -5.80
N LYS A 148 1.60 -14.43 -6.51
CA LYS A 148 2.67 -13.61 -5.92
C LYS A 148 2.18 -12.20 -5.61
N VAL A 149 2.74 -11.61 -4.55
CA VAL A 149 2.54 -10.22 -4.20
C VAL A 149 3.36 -9.35 -5.15
N GLU A 150 2.69 -8.46 -5.87
CA GLU A 150 3.33 -7.39 -6.65
C GLU A 150 4.03 -6.40 -5.70
N TRP A 151 5.23 -5.96 -6.05
CA TRP A 151 5.98 -5.00 -5.23
C TRP A 151 5.26 -3.65 -5.10
N ALA A 152 4.68 -3.15 -6.19
CA ALA A 152 3.89 -1.92 -6.19
C ALA A 152 2.68 -2.00 -5.25
N TYR A 153 2.08 -3.18 -5.10
CA TYR A 153 1.02 -3.38 -4.12
C TYR A 153 1.52 -3.30 -2.67
N ALA A 154 2.71 -3.84 -2.37
CA ALA A 154 3.29 -3.72 -1.03
C ALA A 154 3.55 -2.25 -0.66
N LEU A 155 3.98 -1.44 -1.63
CA LEU A 155 4.11 0.01 -1.48
C LEU A 155 2.75 0.69 -1.26
N ASP A 156 1.72 0.31 -2.02
CA ASP A 156 0.37 0.83 -1.83
C ASP A 156 -0.18 0.52 -0.43
N VAL A 157 0.05 -0.69 0.08
CA VAL A 157 -0.34 -1.09 1.44
C VAL A 157 0.38 -0.22 2.48
N HIS A 158 1.67 0.06 2.29
CA HIS A 158 2.40 0.97 3.17
C HIS A 158 1.80 2.37 3.15
N TRP A 159 1.60 3.00 1.98
CA TRP A 159 1.00 4.34 1.90
C TRP A 159 -0.43 4.40 2.46
N ASN A 160 -1.21 3.35 2.26
CA ASN A 160 -2.53 3.19 2.87
C ASN A 160 -2.40 3.16 4.41
N ALA A 161 -1.55 2.31 4.98
CA ALA A 161 -1.37 2.21 6.44
C ALA A 161 -0.74 3.45 7.08
N SER A 162 0.08 4.21 6.33
CA SER A 162 0.76 5.41 6.81
C SER A 162 -0.15 6.63 6.94
N LEU A 163 -1.31 6.66 6.25
CA LEU A 163 -2.23 7.80 6.29
C LEU A 163 -2.81 8.04 7.70
N PRO A 164 -3.41 7.05 8.42
CA PRO A 164 -3.85 7.26 9.80
C PRO A 164 -2.70 7.68 10.73
N VAL A 165 -1.52 7.09 10.56
CA VAL A 165 -0.30 7.45 11.31
C VAL A 165 0.06 8.91 11.09
N LEU A 166 0.03 9.37 9.84
CA LEU A 166 0.32 10.74 9.47
C LEU A 166 -0.64 11.70 10.17
N LEU A 167 -1.95 11.42 10.16
CA LEU A 167 -2.92 12.27 10.84
C LEU A 167 -2.74 12.30 12.36
N ILE A 168 -2.44 11.16 12.99
CA ILE A 168 -2.23 11.09 14.44
C ILE A 168 -0.94 11.82 14.84
N LEU A 169 0.18 11.50 14.19
CA LEU A 169 1.50 12.00 14.61
C LEU A 169 1.82 13.39 14.08
N ASN A 170 1.25 13.80 12.94
CA ASN A 170 1.58 15.11 12.37
C ASN A 170 0.48 16.15 12.58
N ILE A 171 -0.80 15.78 12.64
CA ILE A 171 -1.90 16.74 12.86
C ILE A 171 -2.35 16.72 14.32
N LEU A 172 -2.78 15.56 14.83
CA LEU A 172 -3.29 15.46 16.19
C LEU A 172 -2.20 15.82 17.21
N GLN A 173 -0.97 15.34 17.03
CA GLN A 173 0.14 15.64 17.94
C GLN A 173 0.47 17.13 17.97
N LEU A 174 0.34 17.82 16.83
CA LEU A 174 0.55 19.26 16.75
C LEU A 174 -0.50 20.03 17.59
N LEU A 175 -1.76 19.57 17.60
CA LEU A 175 -2.81 20.15 18.44
C LEU A 175 -2.53 19.95 19.94
N PHE A 176 -1.96 18.80 20.31
CA PHE A 176 -1.58 18.49 21.69
C PHE A 176 -0.21 19.05 22.10
N LEU A 177 0.53 19.69 21.19
CA LEU A 177 1.87 20.21 21.46
C LEU A 177 1.97 21.09 22.71
N PRO A 178 1.08 22.08 22.99
CA PRO A 178 1.19 22.90 24.20
C PRO A 178 1.01 22.09 25.50
N LEU A 179 0.36 20.93 25.44
CA LEU A 179 0.27 19.99 26.54
C LEU A 179 1.51 19.11 26.62
N LEU A 180 2.02 18.66 25.47
CA LEU A 180 3.18 17.77 25.35
C LEU A 180 4.51 18.44 25.76
N LEU A 181 4.63 19.76 25.61
CA LEU A 181 5.83 20.50 26.01
C LEU A 181 5.94 20.73 27.52
N LYS A 182 4.90 20.40 28.31
CA LYS A 182 4.93 20.58 29.77
C LYS A 182 5.67 19.43 30.46
N ASN A 183 6.42 19.75 31.51
CA ASN A 183 7.18 18.79 32.33
C ASN A 183 6.29 18.01 33.31
N TYR A 184 5.27 17.33 32.81
CA TYR A 184 4.41 16.46 33.60
C TYR A 184 4.56 15.01 33.14
N TRP A 185 4.49 14.06 34.07
CA TRP A 185 4.45 12.63 33.73
C TRP A 185 3.28 12.30 32.78
N ALA A 186 2.16 13.02 32.92
CA ALA A 186 0.99 12.88 32.06
C ALA A 186 1.28 13.28 30.60
N SER A 187 2.13 14.28 30.36
CA SER A 187 2.55 14.67 29.01
C SER A 187 3.29 13.52 28.31
N LEU A 188 4.24 12.90 29.02
CA LEU A 188 5.01 11.76 28.52
C LEU A 188 4.11 10.55 28.23
N LEU A 189 3.14 10.27 29.11
CA LEU A 189 2.17 9.21 28.91
C LEU A 189 1.28 9.47 27.68
N ILE A 190 0.77 10.69 27.52
CA ILE A 190 -0.08 11.07 26.37
C ILE A 190 0.71 10.92 25.07
N GLY A 191 1.95 11.41 25.02
CA GLY A 191 2.82 11.25 23.85
C GLY A 191 3.02 9.79 23.48
N ASN A 192 3.39 8.95 24.45
CA ASN A 192 3.59 7.52 24.22
C ASN A 192 2.31 6.80 23.77
N ILE A 193 1.14 7.17 24.30
CA ILE A 193 -0.14 6.63 23.86
C ILE A 193 -0.41 7.00 22.39
N MET A 194 -0.13 8.23 21.97
CA MET A 194 -0.30 8.63 20.57
C MET A 194 0.57 7.81 19.63
N TYR A 195 1.85 7.62 19.97
CA TYR A 195 2.75 6.73 19.22
C TYR A 195 2.27 5.28 19.22
N GLY A 196 1.82 4.76 20.36
CA GLY A 196 1.29 3.40 20.47
C GLY A 196 0.03 3.18 19.62
N ILE A 197 -0.92 4.12 19.65
CA ILE A 197 -2.13 4.08 18.83
C ILE A 197 -1.76 4.14 17.34
N ALA A 198 -0.85 5.04 16.95
CA ALA A 198 -0.39 5.13 15.58
C ALA A 198 0.25 3.82 15.09
N LEU A 199 1.10 3.20 15.92
CA LEU A 199 1.72 1.91 15.62
C LEU A 199 0.68 0.79 15.47
N ILE A 200 -0.29 0.69 16.37
CA ILE A 200 -1.37 -0.31 16.30
C ILE A 200 -2.16 -0.13 15.01
N TRP A 201 -2.51 1.10 14.65
CA TRP A 201 -3.21 1.40 13.39
C TRP A 201 -2.39 1.01 12.16
N TYR A 202 -1.09 1.30 12.18
CA TYR A 202 -0.19 0.93 11.09
C TYR A 202 -0.12 -0.58 10.90
N LEU A 203 0.06 -1.33 11.99
CA LEU A 203 0.12 -2.79 11.97
C LEU A 203 -1.22 -3.39 11.51
N PHE A 204 -2.35 -2.86 12.01
CA PHE A 204 -3.67 -3.30 11.61
C PHE A 204 -3.95 -3.03 10.12
N GLY A 205 -3.60 -1.84 9.62
CA GLY A 205 -3.74 -1.49 8.21
C GLY A 205 -2.88 -2.37 7.30
N THR A 206 -1.64 -2.64 7.70
CA THR A 206 -0.71 -3.53 6.98
C THR A 206 -1.25 -4.96 6.96
N PHE A 207 -1.70 -5.46 8.13
CA PHE A 207 -2.31 -6.78 8.26
C PHE A 207 -3.53 -6.94 7.35
N LEU A 208 -4.47 -5.99 7.36
CA LEU A 208 -5.64 -6.05 6.49
C LEU A 208 -5.28 -6.10 4.99
N GLY A 209 -4.23 -5.37 4.60
CA GLY A 209 -3.73 -5.39 3.22
C GLY A 209 -3.25 -6.77 2.79
N PHE A 210 -2.39 -7.41 3.58
CA PHE A 210 -1.89 -8.74 3.23
C PHE A 210 -2.92 -9.85 3.46
N SER A 211 -3.79 -9.71 4.47
CA SER A 211 -4.84 -10.68 4.76
C SER A 211 -5.91 -10.76 3.68
N GLY A 212 -6.15 -9.70 2.89
CA GLY A 212 -7.04 -9.78 1.73
C GLY A 212 -6.61 -10.79 0.65
N LYS A 213 -5.36 -11.28 0.68
CA LYS A 213 -4.85 -12.35 -0.20
C LYS A 213 -5.07 -13.75 0.33
N CYS A 214 -5.18 -13.89 1.65
CA CYS A 214 -5.49 -15.17 2.27
C CYS A 214 -7.01 -15.19 2.50
N PRO A 215 -7.78 -16.06 1.84
CA PRO A 215 -9.23 -16.11 1.99
C PRO A 215 -9.60 -16.68 3.37
N LEU A 216 -9.33 -15.94 4.44
CA LEU A 216 -9.69 -16.27 5.82
C LEU A 216 -10.94 -15.52 6.29
N TYR A 217 -11.46 -14.57 5.50
CA TYR A 217 -12.59 -13.72 5.92
C TYR A 217 -13.94 -14.07 5.27
N HIS A 218 -14.01 -15.11 4.44
CA HIS A 218 -15.28 -15.54 3.83
C HIS A 218 -16.04 -16.61 4.65
N ILE A 219 -15.63 -16.90 5.89
CA ILE A 219 -16.26 -17.98 6.70
C ILE A 219 -17.22 -17.46 7.77
N THR A 220 -17.30 -16.15 8.05
CA THR A 220 -18.22 -15.64 9.08
C THR A 220 -18.89 -14.33 8.69
N THR A 221 -19.88 -14.42 7.81
CA THR A 221 -21.13 -13.63 7.84
C THR A 221 -22.20 -14.43 7.12
#